data_AF-A0A1V5GRC5-F1
#
_entry.id   AF-A0A1V5GRC5-F1
#
_cell.length_a   1.000
_cell.length_b   1.000
_cell.length_c   1.000
_cell.angle_alpha   90.00
_cell.angle_beta   90.00
_cell.angle_gamma   90.00
#
_symmetry.space_group_name_H-M   'P 1'
#
loop_
_entity.id
_entity.type
_entity.pdbx_description
1 polymer ?
#
loop_
_entity_poly.entity_id
_entity_poly.type
_entity_poly.pdbx_seq_one_letter_code
_entity_poly.pdbx_strand_id
1 'polypeptide(L)'
;MTEENKVRVTALRNQGYGYLKIANQLGISLGSVKSFCQRCGLRETPQSTSKKPTQPKSNASDALDALASLETRCKQCGKPILQPPHAKKKLFCSTSCRYKWWNAHPEYGSHRTVHKFTCLTCGTPFESYQKNRKFCCTECYIKSRYKDSSGRENA
;
A
#
# COMPACT_ATOMS: atom_id res chain seq x y z
N MET A 1 -4.07 -24.06 -13.00
CA MET A 1 -4.27 -23.72 -14.43
C MET A 1 -4.14 -25.01 -15.21
N THR A 2 -5.17 -25.39 -15.96
CA THR A 2 -5.19 -26.64 -16.76
C THR A 2 -4.27 -26.53 -17.98
N GLU A 3 -3.79 -27.67 -18.51
CA GLU A 3 -2.91 -27.68 -19.69
C GLU A 3 -3.58 -27.03 -20.92
N GLU A 4 -4.88 -27.27 -21.11
CA GLU A 4 -5.67 -26.62 -22.16
C GLU A 4 -5.65 -25.08 -22.04
N ASN A 5 -5.78 -24.56 -20.81
CA ASN A 5 -5.73 -23.12 -20.56
C ASN A 5 -4.33 -22.56 -20.82
N LYS A 6 -3.26 -23.31 -20.53
CA LYS A 6 -1.88 -22.88 -20.83
C LYS A 6 -1.66 -22.75 -22.34
N VAL A 7 -2.07 -23.75 -23.11
CA VAL A 7 -1.95 -23.74 -24.58
C VAL A 7 -2.72 -22.56 -25.17
N ARG A 8 -3.97 -22.34 -24.73
CA ARG A 8 -4.80 -21.22 -25.21
C ARG A 8 -4.25 -19.85 -24.81
N VAL A 9 -3.74 -19.69 -23.59
CA VAL A 9 -3.10 -18.44 -23.15
C VAL A 9 -1.85 -18.14 -23.98
N THR A 10 -1.01 -19.13 -24.26
CA THR A 10 0.18 -18.96 -25.10
C THR A 10 -0.19 -18.54 -26.52
N ALA A 11 -1.15 -19.22 -27.15
CA ALA A 11 -1.62 -18.89 -28.50
C ALA A 11 -2.15 -17.45 -28.58
N LEU A 12 -3.02 -17.05 -27.64
CA LEU A 12 -3.59 -15.69 -27.63
C LEU A 12 -2.53 -14.62 -27.32
N ARG A 13 -1.53 -14.90 -26.47
CA ARG A 13 -0.41 -13.97 -26.24
C ARG A 13 0.45 -13.81 -27.48
N ASN A 14 0.75 -14.90 -28.20
CA ASN A 14 1.51 -14.83 -29.45
C ASN A 14 0.75 -14.05 -30.54
N GLN A 15 -0.58 -14.08 -30.52
CA GLN A 15 -1.44 -13.23 -31.36
C GLN A 15 -1.55 -11.77 -30.90
N GLY A 16 -0.87 -11.38 -29.81
CA GLY A 16 -0.82 -9.99 -29.34
C GLY A 16 -1.90 -9.60 -28.33
N TYR A 17 -2.76 -10.52 -27.89
CA TYR A 17 -3.85 -10.19 -26.97
C TYR A 17 -3.32 -9.81 -25.58
N GLY A 18 -3.94 -8.80 -24.97
CA GLY A 18 -3.64 -8.37 -23.60
C GLY A 18 -4.23 -9.31 -22.55
N TYR A 19 -3.65 -9.30 -21.35
CA TYR A 19 -4.03 -10.22 -20.26
C TYR A 19 -5.51 -10.15 -19.89
N LEU A 20 -6.12 -8.96 -19.90
CA LEU A 20 -7.54 -8.77 -19.56
C LEU A 20 -8.46 -9.44 -20.59
N LYS A 21 -8.14 -9.31 -21.87
CA LYS A 21 -8.92 -9.92 -22.96
C LYS A 21 -8.83 -11.44 -22.93
N ILE A 22 -7.64 -11.98 -22.62
CA ILE A 22 -7.40 -13.42 -22.48
C ILE A 22 -8.15 -14.00 -21.27
N ALA A 23 -8.09 -13.31 -20.13
CA ALA A 23 -8.79 -13.70 -18.91
C ALA A 23 -10.31 -13.82 -19.13
N ASN A 24 -10.90 -12.81 -19.77
CA ASN A 24 -12.33 -12.78 -20.08
C ASN A 24 -12.71 -13.88 -21.09
N GLN A 25 -11.91 -14.08 -22.14
CA GLN A 25 -12.20 -15.07 -23.18
C GLN A 25 -12.14 -16.51 -22.67
N LEU A 26 -11.23 -16.80 -21.73
CA LEU A 26 -10.99 -18.15 -21.22
C LEU A 26 -11.68 -18.42 -19.87
N GLY A 27 -12.38 -17.42 -19.29
CA GLY A 27 -13.04 -17.56 -17.99
C GLY A 27 -12.07 -17.83 -16.83
N ILE A 28 -10.81 -17.41 -16.96
CA ILE A 28 -9.76 -17.61 -15.95
C ILE A 28 -9.39 -16.27 -15.31
N SER A 29 -8.95 -16.31 -14.06
CA SER A 29 -8.59 -15.08 -13.36
C SER A 29 -7.39 -14.38 -14.02
N LEU A 30 -7.46 -13.04 -14.08
CA LEU A 30 -6.37 -12.20 -14.59
C LEU A 30 -5.03 -12.50 -13.92
N GLY A 31 -5.06 -12.78 -12.61
CA GLY A 31 -3.89 -13.18 -11.83
C GLY A 31 -3.26 -14.50 -12.31
N SER A 32 -4.08 -15.48 -12.70
CA SER A 32 -3.60 -16.75 -13.25
C SER A 32 -2.92 -16.55 -14.60
N VAL A 33 -3.51 -15.74 -15.48
CA VAL A 33 -2.90 -15.38 -16.78
C VAL A 33 -1.57 -14.67 -16.58
N LYS A 34 -1.53 -13.67 -15.69
CA LYS A 34 -0.33 -12.88 -15.40
C LYS A 34 0.80 -13.74 -14.83
N SER A 35 0.50 -14.58 -13.83
CA SER A 35 1.48 -15.48 -13.21
C SER A 35 2.01 -16.54 -14.19
N PHE A 36 1.15 -17.04 -15.08
CA PHE A 36 1.58 -17.96 -16.13
C PHE A 36 2.48 -17.28 -17.17
N CYS A 37 2.04 -16.15 -17.74
CA CYS A 37 2.84 -15.43 -18.74
C CYS A 37 4.18 -14.92 -18.20
N GLN A 38 4.25 -14.57 -16.91
CA GLN A 38 5.51 -14.19 -16.26
C GLN A 38 6.50 -15.36 -16.13
N ARG A 39 6.02 -16.56 -15.75
CA ARG A 39 6.87 -17.74 -15.60
C ARG A 39 7.29 -18.37 -16.92
N CYS A 40 6.50 -18.19 -17.97
CA CYS A 40 6.75 -18.74 -19.30
C CYS A 40 7.38 -17.74 -20.28
N GLY A 41 7.83 -16.57 -19.82
CA GLY A 41 8.52 -15.59 -20.67
C GLY A 41 7.63 -14.85 -21.68
N LEU A 42 6.30 -14.99 -21.61
CA LEU A 42 5.32 -14.36 -22.52
C LEU A 42 4.96 -12.93 -22.11
N ARG A 43 5.91 -12.23 -21.49
CA ARG A 43 5.70 -10.96 -20.80
C ARG A 43 5.52 -9.79 -21.77
N GLU A 44 6.15 -9.89 -22.94
CA GLU A 44 6.19 -8.83 -23.95
C GLU A 44 5.36 -9.24 -25.16
N THR A 45 4.37 -8.43 -25.49
CA THR A 45 3.70 -8.50 -26.79
C THR A 45 4.23 -7.37 -27.66
N PRO A 46 4.34 -7.53 -28.99
CA PRO A 46 4.75 -6.47 -29.90
C PRO A 46 3.94 -5.17 -29.78
N GLN A 47 2.73 -5.23 -29.21
CA GLN A 47 1.87 -4.07 -28.92
C GLN A 47 2.10 -3.41 -27.55
N SER A 48 2.95 -3.96 -26.66
CA SER A 48 3.22 -3.39 -25.33
C SER A 48 4.33 -2.32 -25.33
N THR A 49 5.05 -2.13 -26.44
CA THR A 49 6.09 -1.08 -26.59
C THR A 49 5.61 0.14 -27.37
N SER A 50 4.34 0.18 -27.77
CA SER A 50 3.71 1.44 -28.14
C SER A 50 3.33 2.21 -26.87
N LYS A 51 4.25 3.05 -26.38
CA LYS A 51 3.84 4.42 -26.04
C LYS A 51 3.06 4.93 -27.24
N LYS A 52 1.73 4.84 -27.21
CA LYS A 52 0.91 5.56 -28.16
C LYS A 52 1.27 7.04 -28.01
N PRO A 53 1.69 7.77 -29.06
CA PRO A 53 1.55 9.21 -29.06
C PRO A 53 0.05 9.46 -28.92
N THR A 54 -0.38 9.91 -27.74
CA THR A 54 -1.74 10.38 -27.55
C THR A 54 -1.86 11.67 -28.35
N GLN A 55 -2.24 11.54 -29.62
CA GLN A 55 -2.81 12.65 -30.38
C GLN A 55 -4.04 13.15 -29.60
N PRO A 56 -4.14 14.45 -29.31
CA PRO A 56 -5.16 15.02 -28.46
C PRO A 56 -6.51 14.98 -29.19
N LYS A 57 -7.51 14.33 -28.60
CA LYS A 57 -8.91 14.60 -28.98
C LYS A 57 -9.32 15.86 -28.22
N SER A 58 -9.09 17.00 -28.85
CA SER A 58 -9.59 18.30 -28.44
C SER A 58 -11.10 18.36 -28.70
N ASN A 59 -11.89 18.46 -27.64
CA ASN A 59 -13.19 19.13 -27.70
C ASN A 59 -13.02 20.47 -26.98
N ALA A 60 -13.46 21.54 -27.64
CA ALA A 60 -13.11 22.93 -27.36
C ALA A 60 -13.70 23.55 -26.07
N SER A 61 -14.02 22.75 -25.05
CA SER A 61 -14.57 23.23 -23.77
C SER A 61 -13.66 23.01 -22.55
N ASP A 62 -12.56 22.27 -22.69
CA ASP A 62 -11.74 21.85 -21.53
C ASP A 62 -10.51 22.76 -21.27
N ALA A 63 -10.39 23.87 -22.01
CA ALA A 63 -9.22 24.76 -21.96
C ALA A 63 -9.10 25.60 -20.66
N LEU A 64 -10.09 25.57 -19.77
CA LEU A 64 -10.07 26.36 -18.53
C LEU A 64 -9.53 25.61 -17.29
N ASP A 65 -9.39 24.28 -17.34
CA ASP A 65 -8.99 23.47 -16.16
C ASP A 65 -7.50 23.06 -16.14
N ALA A 66 -6.77 23.27 -17.25
CA ALA A 66 -5.37 22.85 -17.38
C ALA A 66 -4.36 23.81 -16.73
N LEU A 67 -4.76 25.06 -16.43
CA LEU A 67 -3.86 26.08 -15.90
C LEU A 67 -3.74 26.07 -14.36
N ALA A 68 -4.63 25.35 -13.66
CA ALA A 68 -4.63 25.27 -12.19
C ALA A 68 -3.58 24.29 -11.61
N SER A 69 -2.78 23.62 -12.45
CA SER A 69 -1.81 22.59 -12.04
C SER A 69 -0.44 23.10 -11.59
N LEU A 70 -0.20 24.43 -11.53
CA LEU A 70 1.15 24.99 -11.38
C LEU A 70 1.54 25.51 -9.99
N GLU A 71 0.61 25.63 -9.04
CA GLU A 71 0.91 26.34 -7.79
C GLU A 71 1.01 25.49 -6.53
N THR A 72 0.98 24.16 -6.62
CA THR A 72 1.14 23.37 -5.40
C THR A 72 2.60 23.34 -4.96
N ARG A 73 2.93 24.13 -3.94
CA ARG A 73 4.25 24.16 -3.30
C ARG A 73 4.33 23.16 -2.15
N CYS A 74 5.54 22.68 -1.89
CA CYS A 74 5.82 21.82 -0.76
C CYS A 74 5.60 22.56 0.56
N LYS A 75 4.76 22.00 1.44
CA LYS A 75 4.50 22.57 2.77
C LYS A 75 5.76 22.73 3.63
N GLN A 76 6.82 21.95 3.38
CA GLN A 76 8.06 22.03 4.16
C GLN A 76 9.11 22.98 3.58
N CYS A 77 9.32 22.96 2.26
CA CYS A 77 10.48 23.63 1.64
C CYS A 77 10.09 24.63 0.55
N GLY A 78 8.80 24.83 0.28
CA GLY A 78 8.30 25.79 -0.72
C GLY A 78 8.54 25.42 -2.19
N LYS A 79 9.31 24.35 -2.47
CA LYS A 79 9.61 23.90 -3.84
C LYS A 79 8.32 23.50 -4.57
N PRO A 80 8.20 23.80 -5.88
CA PRO A 80 7.05 23.40 -6.67
C PRO A 80 6.92 21.87 -6.71
N ILE A 81 5.68 21.38 -6.66
CA ILE A 81 5.35 19.96 -6.73
C ILE A 81 4.50 19.70 -7.95
N LEU A 82 5.00 18.82 -8.82
CA LEU A 82 4.22 18.29 -9.94
C LEU A 82 3.08 17.41 -9.40
N GLN A 83 1.83 17.79 -9.70
CA GLN A 83 0.64 17.03 -9.37
C GLN A 83 0.41 15.95 -10.45
N PRO A 84 0.51 14.66 -10.12
CA PRO A 84 0.20 13.61 -11.09
C PRO A 84 -1.29 13.66 -11.47
N PRO A 85 -1.64 13.53 -12.78
CA PRO A 85 -3.03 13.52 -13.20
C PRO A 85 -3.77 12.33 -12.57
N HIS A 86 -5.02 12.55 -12.15
CA HIS A 86 -5.89 11.55 -11.50
C HIS A 86 -5.37 10.94 -10.19
N ALA A 87 -4.43 11.60 -9.49
CA ALA A 87 -3.96 11.18 -8.18
C ALA A 87 -4.28 12.23 -7.10
N LYS A 88 -4.27 11.79 -5.83
CA LYS A 88 -4.51 12.69 -4.69
C LYS A 88 -3.48 13.81 -4.65
N LYS A 89 -3.91 15.00 -4.23
CA LYS A 89 -3.05 16.20 -4.11
C LYS A 89 -1.80 15.89 -3.29
N LYS A 90 -0.64 16.07 -3.91
CA LYS A 90 0.67 15.88 -3.27
C LYS A 90 1.04 17.15 -2.51
N LEU A 91 1.27 17.01 -1.20
CA LEU A 91 1.60 18.13 -0.30
C LEU A 91 3.10 18.33 -0.08
N PHE A 92 3.91 17.30 -0.34
CA PHE A 92 5.35 17.30 -0.05
C PHE A 92 6.15 16.84 -1.27
N CYS A 93 7.28 17.49 -1.57
CA CYS A 93 8.11 17.12 -2.71
C CYS A 93 8.83 15.77 -2.50
N SER A 94 9.09 15.39 -1.25
CA SER A 94 9.79 14.15 -0.87
C SER A 94 9.32 13.60 0.48
N THR A 95 9.64 12.32 0.71
CA THR A 95 9.44 11.66 2.00
C THR A 95 10.16 12.39 3.14
N SER A 96 11.38 12.88 2.91
CA SER A 96 12.13 13.66 3.91
C SER A 96 11.39 14.96 4.30
N CYS A 97 10.88 15.70 3.32
CA CYS A 97 10.09 16.91 3.59
C CYS A 97 8.80 16.61 4.36
N ARG A 98 8.13 15.50 4.02
CA ARG A 98 6.95 15.03 4.77
C ARG A 98 7.31 14.81 6.24
N TYR A 99 8.35 14.05 6.54
CA TYR A 99 8.75 13.75 7.92
C TYR A 99 9.16 15.00 8.70
N LYS A 100 9.97 15.89 8.11
CA LYS A 100 10.37 17.14 8.77
C LYS A 100 9.17 18.00 9.16
N TRP A 101 8.19 18.11 8.26
CA TRP A 101 6.99 18.88 8.52
C TRP A 101 6.15 18.27 9.66
N TRP A 102 5.87 16.96 9.61
CA TRP A 102 5.08 16.29 10.67
C TRP A 102 5.76 16.27 12.03
N ASN A 103 7.10 16.22 12.08
CA ASN A 103 7.84 16.30 13.34
C ASN A 103 7.85 17.72 13.92
N ALA A 104 7.86 18.74 13.05
CA ALA A 104 7.81 20.15 13.46
C ALA A 104 6.39 20.62 13.80
N HIS A 105 5.35 19.90 13.33
CA HIS A 105 3.95 20.23 13.51
C HIS A 105 3.18 19.08 14.20
N PRO A 106 3.58 18.71 15.43
CA PRO A 106 2.94 17.61 16.18
C PRO A 106 1.46 17.88 16.47
N GLU A 107 1.01 19.14 16.47
CA GLU A 107 -0.38 19.57 16.66
C GLU A 107 -1.32 19.09 15.54
N TYR A 108 -0.80 18.82 14.35
CA TYR A 108 -1.57 18.21 13.26
C TYR A 108 -1.59 16.69 13.34
N GLY A 109 -0.73 16.10 14.18
CA GLY A 109 -0.77 14.66 14.48
C GLY A 109 -2.04 14.32 15.24
N SER A 110 -2.60 13.13 14.99
CA SER A 110 -3.72 12.65 15.80
C SER A 110 -3.29 12.58 17.26
N HIS A 111 -3.95 13.34 18.13
CA HIS A 111 -3.79 13.21 19.57
C HIS A 111 -4.01 11.75 19.96
N ARG A 112 -2.96 11.11 20.47
CA ARG A 112 -3.06 9.73 20.91
C ARG A 112 -3.55 9.74 22.35
N THR A 113 -4.73 9.18 22.58
CA THR A 113 -5.20 8.91 23.93
C THR A 113 -4.23 7.93 24.60
N VAL A 114 -3.66 8.35 25.73
CA VAL A 114 -2.90 7.46 26.60
C VAL A 114 -3.89 6.75 27.51
N HIS A 115 -3.89 5.42 27.48
CA HIS A 115 -4.69 4.60 28.38
C HIS A 115 -3.81 4.07 29.51
N LYS A 116 -4.31 4.16 30.74
CA LYS A 116 -3.66 3.63 31.95
C LYS A 116 -4.21 2.24 32.25
N PHE A 117 -3.33 1.30 32.53
CA PHE A 117 -3.67 -0.09 32.84
C PHE A 117 -2.81 -0.59 34.01
N THR A 118 -3.23 -1.71 34.59
CA THR A 118 -2.45 -2.44 35.60
C THR A 118 -2.05 -3.79 35.01
N CYS A 119 -0.77 -4.14 35.08
CA CYS A 119 -0.28 -5.40 34.53
C CYS A 119 -0.85 -6.60 35.31
N LEU A 120 -1.48 -7.54 34.62
CA LEU A 120 -2.05 -8.74 35.27
C LEU A 120 -0.99 -9.70 35.85
N THR A 121 0.27 -9.57 35.43
CA THR A 121 1.35 -10.47 35.88
C THR A 121 2.13 -9.92 37.08
N CYS A 122 2.55 -8.65 37.02
CA CYS A 122 3.40 -8.05 38.06
C CYS A 122 2.69 -6.96 38.89
N GLY A 123 1.44 -6.61 38.56
CA GLY A 123 0.68 -5.60 39.28
C GLY A 123 1.14 -4.15 39.05
N THR A 124 2.20 -3.90 38.28
CA THR A 124 2.68 -2.53 38.06
C THR A 124 1.73 -1.75 37.12
N PRO A 125 1.42 -0.49 37.46
CA PRO A 125 0.68 0.37 36.54
C PRO A 125 1.55 0.71 35.33
N PHE A 126 0.95 0.80 34.15
CA PHE A 126 1.64 1.15 32.91
C PHE A 126 0.71 1.90 31.95
N GLU A 127 1.33 2.62 31.01
CA GLU A 127 0.64 3.41 30.01
C GLU A 127 0.78 2.79 28.61
N SER A 128 -0.27 2.87 27.81
CA SER A 128 -0.22 2.45 26.41
C SER A 128 -1.15 3.25 25.52
N TYR A 129 -0.73 3.47 24.28
CA TYR A 129 -1.58 4.03 23.22
C TYR A 129 -2.56 2.99 22.64
N GLN A 130 -2.35 1.69 22.92
CA GLN A 130 -3.26 0.64 22.49
C GLN A 130 -4.39 0.43 23.49
N LYS A 131 -5.61 0.28 22.99
CA LYS A 131 -6.76 -0.10 23.80
C LYS A 131 -6.60 -1.55 24.30
N ASN A 132 -7.12 -1.85 25.48
CA ASN A 132 -7.24 -3.21 26.02
C ASN A 132 -5.91 -3.97 26.28
N ARG A 133 -4.82 -3.28 26.60
CA ARG A 133 -3.55 -3.93 26.99
C ARG A 133 -3.66 -4.57 28.37
N LYS A 134 -3.17 -5.80 28.51
CA LYS A 134 -3.20 -6.58 29.77
C LYS A 134 -1.85 -6.66 30.49
N PHE A 135 -0.75 -6.46 29.77
CA PHE A 135 0.61 -6.66 30.26
C PHE A 135 1.49 -5.47 29.92
N CYS A 136 2.34 -5.07 30.88
CA CYS A 136 3.27 -3.96 30.72
C CYS A 136 4.37 -4.27 29.68
N CYS A 137 4.80 -5.53 29.61
CA CYS A 137 5.86 -5.99 28.71
C CYS A 137 5.60 -7.42 28.16
N THR A 138 6.36 -7.81 27.14
CA THR A 138 6.31 -9.15 26.55
C THR A 138 6.66 -10.24 27.56
N GLU A 139 7.60 -9.98 28.47
CA GLU A 139 7.97 -10.94 29.52
C GLU A 139 6.79 -11.25 30.45
N CYS A 140 6.03 -10.23 30.86
CA CYS A 140 4.82 -10.43 31.66
C CYS A 140 3.74 -11.22 30.90
N TYR A 141 3.60 -11.00 29.58
CA TYR A 141 2.72 -11.79 28.72
C TYR A 141 3.14 -13.26 28.69
N ILE A 142 4.44 -13.53 28.48
CA ILE A 142 4.99 -14.90 28.48
C ILE A 142 4.76 -15.56 29.84
N LYS A 143 5.14 -14.91 30.94
CA LYS A 143 4.90 -15.41 32.31
C LYS A 143 3.44 -15.76 32.54
N SER A 144 2.49 -14.99 32.03
CA SER A 144 1.05 -15.29 32.18
C SER A 144 0.58 -16.54 31.43
N ARG A 145 1.31 -16.98 30.40
CA ARG A 145 0.97 -18.12 29.54
C ARG A 145 1.63 -19.42 29.97
N TYR A 146 2.76 -19.35 30.68
CA TYR A 146 3.58 -20.51 31.02
C TYR A 146 3.76 -20.71 32.54
N LYS A 147 2.82 -20.23 33.38
CA LYS A 147 2.80 -20.62 34.80
C LYS A 147 2.42 -22.09 34.92
N ASP A 148 3.43 -22.96 34.97
CA ASP A 148 3.54 -24.15 35.83
C ASP A 148 4.81 -24.94 35.47
N SER A 149 5.94 -24.58 36.09
CA SER A 149 7.11 -25.47 36.22
C SER A 149 8.14 -24.97 37.25
N SER A 150 7.69 -24.40 38.38
CA SER A 150 8.56 -24.26 39.56
C SER A 150 7.77 -23.96 40.85
N GLY A 151 7.65 -24.98 41.69
CA GLY A 151 7.66 -24.87 43.16
C GLY A 151 6.48 -24.20 43.85
N ARG A 152 5.42 -24.98 44.16
CA ARG A 152 4.78 -24.86 45.46
C ARG A 152 5.64 -25.65 46.46
N GLU A 153 6.51 -24.96 47.19
CA GLU A 153 7.05 -25.45 48.47
C GLU A 153 6.60 -24.51 49.59
N ASN A 154 5.78 -25.08 50.47
CA ASN A 154 5.58 -24.84 51.89
C ASN A 154 5.44 -23.40 52.43
N ALA A 155 4.21 -23.07 52.85
CA ALA A 155 3.92 -22.54 54.17
C ALA A 155 2.54 -23.04 54.62
#